data_AF-A0A8J2YBY4-F1
#
_entry.id   AF-A0A8J2YBY4-F1
#
_cell.length_a   1.000
_cell.length_b   1.000
_cell.length_c   1.000
_cell.angle_alpha   90.00
_cell.angle_beta   90.00
_cell.angle_gamma   90.00
#
_symmetry.space_group_name_H-M   'P 1'
#
loop_
_entity.id
_entity.type
_entity.pdbx_description
1 polymer ?
#
loop_
_entity_poly.entity_id
_entity_poly.type
_entity_poly.pdbx_seq_one_letter_code
_entity_poly.pdbx_strand_id
1 'polypeptide(L)'
;MKNFIDRWSQSMREPDLNFSDRMAQKEAYVLITGGDQPKIKGLPLIQQFHWILDFVGARLHRWIIGEGNRPGDVLQDAEALRQAEEWNRLLQSR
;
A
#
# COMPACT_ATOMS: atom_id res chain seq x y z
N MET A 1 -5.17 -3.37 9.95
CA MET A 1 -4.57 -2.22 9.24
C MET A 1 -5.01 -0.88 9.83
N LYS A 2 -6.28 -0.46 9.72
CA LYS A 2 -6.76 0.88 10.17
C LYS A 2 -6.17 1.40 11.49
N ASN A 3 -6.31 0.64 12.58
CA ASN A 3 -5.79 1.04 13.91
C ASN A 3 -4.27 1.29 13.95
N PHE A 4 -3.49 0.65 13.08
CA PHE A 4 -2.05 0.89 13.00
C PHE A 4 -1.75 2.27 12.40
N ILE A 5 -2.43 2.66 11.32
CA ILE A 5 -2.31 4.02 10.76
C ILE A 5 -2.83 5.06 11.75
N ASP A 6 -3.96 4.80 12.41
CA ASP A 6 -4.54 5.76 13.38
C ASP A 6 -3.55 6.12 14.51
N ARG A 7 -2.73 5.14 14.91
CA ARG A 7 -1.69 5.33 15.94
C ARG A 7 -0.48 6.11 15.46
N TRP A 8 -0.31 6.38 14.17
CA TRP A 8 0.74 7.30 13.70
C TRP A 8 0.56 8.69 14.29
N SER A 9 -0.67 9.11 14.58
CA SER A 9 -0.95 10.36 15.30
C SER A 9 -0.28 10.43 16.67
N GLN A 10 -0.12 9.30 17.36
CA GLN A 10 0.62 9.19 18.62
C GLN A 10 2.13 9.24 18.33
N SER A 11 2.61 8.45 17.37
CA SER A 11 4.04 8.41 17.01
C SER A 11 4.60 9.76 16.55
N MET A 12 3.81 10.60 15.89
CA MET A 12 4.22 11.95 15.50
C MET A 12 4.35 12.93 16.68
N ARG A 13 3.73 12.65 17.83
CA ARG A 13 3.81 13.48 19.03
C ARG A 13 4.98 13.13 19.93
N GLU A 14 5.55 11.94 19.75
CA GLU A 14 6.72 11.47 20.49
C GLU A 14 8.00 12.02 19.84
N PRO A 15 8.66 13.03 20.42
CA PRO A 15 9.79 13.71 19.76
C PRO A 15 10.95 12.76 19.47
N ASP A 16 11.20 11.80 20.35
CA ASP A 16 12.30 10.84 20.24
C ASP A 16 12.16 9.89 19.04
N LEU A 17 10.96 9.78 18.45
CA LEU A 17 10.72 8.88 17.32
C LEU A 17 11.13 9.50 15.97
N ASN A 18 11.18 10.84 15.87
CA ASN A 18 11.38 11.58 14.61
C ASN A 18 10.56 10.97 13.45
N PHE A 19 9.30 10.65 13.74
CA PHE A 19 8.52 9.72 12.93
C PHE A 19 8.33 10.20 11.49
N SER A 20 7.88 11.44 11.30
CA SER A 20 7.63 12.01 9.97
C SER A 20 8.90 12.09 9.13
N ASP A 21 10.03 12.52 9.70
CA ASP A 21 11.32 12.58 9.00
C ASP A 21 11.76 11.20 8.50
N ARG A 22 11.59 10.18 9.35
CA ARG A 22 11.93 8.79 8.99
C ARG A 22 10.98 8.21 7.94
N MET A 23 9.72 8.63 7.95
CA MET A 23 8.72 8.21 6.95
C MET A 23 8.94 8.91 5.61
N ALA A 24 9.34 10.18 5.61
CA ALA A 24 9.61 10.95 4.40
C ALA A 24 10.72 10.36 3.53
N GLN A 25 11.62 9.58 4.12
CA GLN A 25 12.68 8.85 3.41
C GLN A 25 12.22 7.53 2.79
N LYS A 26 10.93 7.15 2.91
CA LYS A 26 10.41 5.85 2.47
C LYS A 26 9.54 5.97 1.23
N GLU A 27 9.70 4.97 0.37
CA GLU A 27 8.74 4.67 -0.70
C GLU A 27 7.77 3.59 -0.21
N ALA A 28 6.47 3.85 -0.34
CA ALA A 28 5.43 2.91 0.04
C ALA A 28 4.82 2.24 -1.19
N TYR A 29 4.50 0.95 -1.03
CA TYR A 29 3.82 0.13 -2.02
C TYR A 29 2.56 -0.44 -1.37
N VAL A 30 1.44 -0.45 -2.09
CA VAL A 30 0.16 -0.95 -1.56
C VAL A 30 -0.31 -2.13 -2.39
N LEU A 31 -0.51 -3.28 -1.74
CA LEU A 31 -1.09 -4.47 -2.37
C LEU A 31 -2.39 -4.78 -1.64
N ILE A 32 -3.50 -4.82 -2.39
CA ILE A 32 -4.82 -5.15 -1.85
C ILE A 32 -5.51 -6.17 -2.75
N THR A 33 -6.46 -6.91 -2.18
CA THR A 33 -7.33 -7.83 -2.92
C THR A 33 -8.78 -7.62 -2.53
N GLY A 34 -9.72 -7.91 -3.44
CA GLY A 34 -11.14 -7.90 -3.14
C GLY A 34 -11.96 -8.76 -4.09
N GLY A 35 -13.21 -9.07 -3.70
CA GLY A 35 -14.10 -9.93 -4.48
C GLY A 35 -15.22 -9.19 -5.23
N ASP A 36 -15.32 -7.86 -5.10
CA ASP A 36 -16.40 -7.07 -5.67
C ASP A 36 -15.83 -5.93 -6.53
N GLN A 37 -15.60 -6.21 -7.82
CA GLN A 37 -15.05 -5.27 -8.80
C GLN A 37 -13.87 -4.43 -8.24
N PRO A 38 -12.87 -5.07 -7.61
CA PRO A 38 -11.91 -4.39 -6.76
C PRO A 38 -11.06 -3.39 -7.55
N LYS A 39 -10.77 -3.66 -8.84
CA LYS A 39 -10.00 -2.77 -9.72
C LYS A 39 -10.61 -1.38 -9.87
N ILE A 40 -11.92 -1.24 -9.64
CA ILE A 40 -12.63 0.05 -9.63
C ILE A 40 -12.96 0.47 -8.19
N LYS A 41 -13.62 -0.41 -7.42
CA LYS A 41 -14.09 -0.08 -6.06
C LYS A 41 -12.97 0.10 -5.05
N GLY A 42 -11.77 -0.40 -5.33
CA GLY A 42 -10.58 -0.23 -4.51
C GLY A 42 -9.81 1.08 -4.76
N LEU A 43 -10.09 1.81 -5.84
CA LEU A 43 -9.39 3.07 -6.14
C LEU A 43 -9.52 4.13 -5.03
N PRO A 44 -10.70 4.32 -4.38
CA PRO A 44 -10.80 5.22 -3.23
C PRO A 44 -9.89 4.83 -2.05
N LEU A 45 -9.63 3.53 -1.84
CA LEU A 45 -8.71 3.07 -0.81
C LEU A 45 -7.26 3.42 -1.15
N ILE A 46 -6.86 3.28 -2.42
CA ILE A 46 -5.54 3.73 -2.89
C ILE A 46 -5.39 5.24 -2.70
N GLN A 47 -6.42 6.02 -3.05
CA GLN A 47 -6.43 7.46 -2.85
C GLN A 47 -6.32 7.85 -1.37
N GLN A 48 -6.99 7.10 -0.48
CA GLN A 48 -6.85 7.29 0.96
C GLN A 48 -5.40 7.05 1.42
N PHE A 49 -4.75 5.98 0.94
CA PHE A 49 -3.34 5.72 1.25
C PHE A 49 -2.41 6.80 0.71
N HIS A 50 -2.68 7.33 -0.49
CA HIS A 50 -1.94 8.46 -1.04
C HIS A 50 -1.92 9.63 -0.05
N TRP A 51 -3.10 10.05 0.44
CA TRP A 51 -3.20 11.17 1.39
C TRP A 51 -2.58 10.88 2.75
N ILE A 52 -2.71 9.65 3.27
CA ILE A 52 -2.07 9.25 4.53
C ILE A 52 -0.55 9.35 4.43
N LEU A 53 0.02 8.86 3.32
CA LEU A 53 1.46 8.85 3.10
C LEU A 53 2.00 10.26 2.86
N ASP A 54 1.32 11.03 2.00
CA ASP A 54 1.67 12.41 1.69
C ASP A 54 1.69 13.28 2.96
N PHE A 55 0.70 13.10 3.85
CA PHE A 55 0.63 13.81 5.12
C PHE A 55 1.86 13.56 6.04
N VAL A 56 2.45 12.37 6.01
CA VAL A 56 3.69 12.06 6.77
C VAL A 56 4.96 12.26 5.94
N GLY A 57 4.85 12.91 4.77
CA GLY A 57 5.95 13.20 3.85
C GLY A 57 6.43 12.01 3.04
N ALA A 58 5.82 10.83 3.18
CA ALA A 58 6.17 9.62 2.44
C ALA A 58 5.51 9.60 1.06
N ARG A 59 6.07 8.84 0.12
CA ARG A 59 5.52 8.76 -1.24
C ARG A 59 4.88 7.40 -1.50
N LEU A 60 3.62 7.41 -1.96
CA LEU A 60 3.04 6.24 -2.61
C LEU A 60 3.71 6.03 -3.97
N HIS A 61 4.52 4.99 -4.09
CA HIS A 61 5.26 4.69 -5.31
C HIS A 61 4.36 4.02 -6.34
N ARG A 62 3.76 2.87 -5.99
CA ARG A 62 2.87 2.08 -6.84
C ARG A 62 1.86 1.28 -5.99
N TRP A 63 0.79 0.80 -6.62
CA TRP A 63 -0.17 -0.14 -6.02
C TRP A 63 -0.56 -1.29 -6.97
N ILE A 64 -1.00 -2.42 -6.40
CA ILE A 64 -1.66 -3.54 -7.10
C ILE A 64 -3.01 -3.78 -6.44
N ILE A 65 -4.03 -3.97 -7.27
CA ILE A 65 -5.36 -4.42 -6.82
C ILE A 65 -5.66 -5.76 -7.50
N GLY A 66 -5.64 -6.84 -6.72
CA GLY A 66 -5.98 -8.17 -7.18
C GLY A 66 -7.45 -8.51 -6.99
N GLU A 67 -7.99 -9.30 -7.91
CA GLU A 67 -9.35 -9.86 -7.81
C GLU A 67 -9.34 -11.27 -7.22
N GLY A 68 -10.07 -11.46 -6.13
CA GLY A 68 -10.20 -12.73 -5.44
C GLY A 68 -10.96 -12.60 -4.12
N ASN A 69 -11.83 -13.57 -3.83
CA ASN A 69 -12.69 -13.54 -2.66
C ASN A 69 -12.27 -14.56 -1.59
N ARG A 70 -11.87 -15.76 -2.02
CA ARG A 70 -11.39 -16.84 -1.16
C ARG A 70 -9.88 -17.01 -1.28
N PRO A 71 -9.22 -17.67 -0.30
CA PRO A 71 -7.81 -18.01 -0.41
C PRO A 71 -7.52 -18.73 -1.74
N GLY A 72 -6.53 -18.24 -2.47
CA GLY A 72 -6.13 -18.78 -3.77
C GLY A 72 -6.87 -18.22 -4.99
N ASP A 73 -8.02 -17.56 -4.84
CA ASP A 73 -8.77 -17.02 -5.99
C ASP A 73 -7.92 -15.99 -6.78
N VAL A 74 -7.12 -15.18 -6.09
CA VAL A 74 -6.24 -14.17 -6.71
C VAL A 74 -5.20 -14.78 -7.66
N LEU A 75 -4.92 -16.09 -7.55
CA LEU A 75 -4.03 -16.76 -8.49
C LEU A 75 -4.62 -16.86 -9.90
N GLN A 76 -5.92 -16.60 -10.06
CA GLN A 76 -6.59 -16.52 -11.36
C GLN A 76 -6.56 -15.10 -11.96
N ASP A 77 -6.17 -14.07 -11.19
CA ASP A 77 -5.97 -12.71 -11.69
C ASP A 77 -4.57 -12.58 -12.32
N ALA A 78 -4.46 -13.01 -13.57
CA ALA A 78 -3.23 -12.97 -14.34
C ALA A 78 -2.61 -11.56 -14.42
N GLU A 79 -3.44 -10.51 -14.40
CA GLU A 79 -2.96 -9.12 -14.44
C GLU A 79 -2.25 -8.74 -13.14
N ALA A 80 -2.85 -9.06 -11.99
CA ALA A 80 -2.26 -8.79 -10.68
C ALA A 80 -0.99 -9.62 -10.44
N LEU A 81 -1.00 -10.91 -10.84
CA LEU A 81 0.18 -11.77 -10.76
C LEU A 81 1.34 -11.24 -11.61
N ARG A 82 1.06 -10.87 -12.87
CA ARG A 82 2.10 -10.32 -13.77
C ARG A 82 2.72 -9.04 -13.18
N GLN A 83 1.91 -8.15 -12.62
CA GLN A 83 2.39 -6.94 -11.96
C GLN A 83 3.26 -7.28 -10.74
N ALA A 84 2.84 -8.23 -9.91
CA ALA A 84 3.59 -8.65 -8.73
C ALA A 84 4.94 -9.28 -9.10
N GLU A 85 4.98 -10.14 -10.13
CA GLU A 85 6.23 -10.73 -10.65
C GLU A 85 7.18 -9.66 -11.21
N GLU A 86 6.65 -8.70 -11.97
CA GLU A 86 7.42 -7.58 -12.49
C GLU A 86 8.06 -6.77 -11.36
N TRP A 87 7.28 -6.44 -10.33
CA TRP A 87 7.76 -5.69 -9.18
C TRP A 87 8.77 -6.45 -8.34
N ASN A 88 8.54 -7.76 -8.13
CA ASN A 88 9.48 -8.58 -7.39
C ASN A 88 10.86 -8.58 -8.08
N ARG A 89 10.90 -8.68 -9.42
CA ARG A 89 12.15 -8.55 -10.18
C ARG A 89 12.79 -7.17 -10.01
N LEU A 90 12.00 -6.09 -10.13
CA LEU A 90 12.49 -4.70 -10.01
C LEU A 90 13.03 -4.36 -8.62
N LEU A 91 12.41 -4.91 -7.56
CA LEU A 91 12.80 -4.63 -6.18
C LEU A 91 14.00 -5.46 -5.74
N GLN A 92 14.17 -6.68 -6.29
CA GLN A 92 15.37 -7.48 -6.05
C GLN A 92 16.61 -6.95 -6.78
N SER A 93 16.44 -6.13 -7.82
CA SER A 93 17.55 -5.50 -8.54
C SER A 93 18.00 -4.16 -7.95
N ARG A 94 17.41 -3.71 -6.85
CA ARG A 94 17.76 -2.48 -6.12
C ARG A 94 18.66 -2.80 -4.93
#